data_AF-A0A0E3SLL6-F1
#
_entry.id   AF-A0A0E3SLL6-F1
#
_cell.length_a   1.000
_cell.length_b   1.000
_cell.length_c   1.000
_cell.angle_alpha   90.00
_cell.angle_beta   90.00
_cell.angle_gamma   90.00
#
_symmetry.space_group_name_H-M   'P 1'
#
loop_
_entity.id
_entity.type
_entity.pdbx_description
1 polymer ?
#
loop_
_entity_poly.entity_id
_entity_poly.type
_entity_poly.pdbx_seq_one_letter_code
_entity_poly.pdbx_strand_id
1 'polypeptide(L)'
;MSANLKPGSQVNTAQNPEKTKVLILGGTGEMGQWFTRFFKERGYEVTVWGKSGKTEVARKLEVPFASDLEEAVPESDIVIVSVPISVTEETIAEIAPKMKAGSLLMDFTSIKVKPVEAMRKFAPSGVEILGTHPMFGPTIPTIRGQTVILVPVKGRSEKWFPVIKELFEEGGAHVEITTAAEHDRLVSVVQGLTHFAYITIGTTIDRLDFDIKKSKKFVSPVYDIMLDFVGRILGQNPYLYALIQMENTGVLEVHEAFIKECEELSRLVRAHDEESFVKKMKAAARKYGDTAHALRKSDKLINSRITEYETILNSVGKVCGFFHIYSGKIHVGTLEKAGLDEIVLTKLVSKGTSLHIKNKFVKLKLENLRMLSESELWKWRKENLEHSTRDISVLIPKGADPVVILNAINTNKQLAACEISDMYKGINLGDHKRTNREYCKENWEDYKGNWGDYKGNWDNYKKFNLIGTKKEREETKRLGVTYRITVFGDCNASSVEADVTSLLCGLGCRIREKNLKQKGKPETERKI
;
A
#
# COMPACT_ATOMS: atom_id res chain seq x y z
N MET A 1 3.52 3.41 4.21
CA MET A 1 4.32 4.16 5.19
C MET A 1 3.72 3.95 6.56
N SER A 2 4.36 3.15 7.41
CA SER A 2 3.97 2.97 8.81
C SER A 2 4.82 3.92 9.64
N ALA A 3 4.24 5.02 10.10
CA ALA A 3 4.92 5.96 10.97
C ALA A 3 4.77 5.49 12.43
N ASN A 4 5.91 5.37 13.11
CA ASN A 4 6.05 5.02 14.51
C ASN A 4 5.15 5.87 15.42
N LEU A 5 4.26 5.20 16.15
CA LEU A 5 3.61 5.75 17.34
C LEU A 5 4.66 5.80 18.46
N LYS A 6 4.87 6.98 19.05
CA LYS A 6 5.66 7.13 20.28
C LYS A 6 4.84 6.57 21.45
N PRO A 7 5.44 5.80 22.38
CA PRO A 7 4.75 5.38 23.59
C PRO A 7 4.61 6.58 24.55
N GLY A 8 3.37 6.97 24.83
CA GLY A 8 3.04 7.94 25.86
C GLY A 8 3.34 7.40 27.26
N SER A 9 3.79 8.31 28.12
CA SER A 9 4.10 8.16 29.53
C SER A 9 3.06 7.37 30.32
N GLN A 10 3.52 6.41 31.12
CA GLN A 10 2.72 5.75 32.15
C GLN A 10 2.22 6.77 33.17
N VAL A 11 0.89 6.90 33.27
CA VAL A 11 0.21 7.61 34.36
C VAL A 11 -0.73 6.62 35.05
N ASN A 12 -0.65 6.64 36.38
CA ASN A 12 -1.38 5.88 37.38
C ASN A 12 -2.71 5.22 36.96
N THR A 13 -2.79 3.93 37.25
CA THR A 13 -4.01 3.12 37.29
C THR A 13 -4.95 3.60 38.40
N ALA A 14 -5.95 4.41 38.05
CA ALA A 14 -7.12 4.65 38.86
C ALA A 14 -8.33 4.84 37.93
N GLN A 15 -9.29 3.92 38.03
CA GLN A 15 -10.61 3.90 37.38
C GLN A 15 -10.59 3.86 35.84
N ASN A 16 -11.02 2.73 35.26
CA ASN A 16 -11.28 2.61 33.83
C ASN A 16 -12.57 3.38 33.53
N PRO A 17 -12.56 4.55 32.87
CA PRO A 17 -13.81 5.18 32.45
C PRO A 17 -14.51 4.22 31.49
N GLU A 18 -15.80 3.95 31.70
CA GLU A 18 -16.58 3.14 30.75
C GLU A 18 -16.42 3.69 29.34
N LYS A 19 -16.12 2.81 28.38
CA LYS A 19 -15.94 3.20 26.98
C LYS A 19 -17.27 3.72 26.44
N THR A 20 -17.21 4.81 25.68
CA THR A 20 -18.38 5.36 24.99
C THR A 20 -18.96 4.35 24.01
N LYS A 21 -20.25 4.04 24.16
CA LYS A 21 -21.01 3.08 23.34
C LYS A 21 -21.60 3.77 22.10
N VAL A 22 -21.32 3.22 20.92
CA VAL A 22 -21.79 3.73 19.61
C VAL A 22 -22.65 2.67 18.93
N LEU A 23 -23.92 2.99 18.65
CA LEU A 23 -24.80 2.18 17.83
C LEU A 23 -24.91 2.77 16.43
N ILE A 24 -24.61 1.97 15.40
CA ILE A 24 -24.78 2.37 14.00
C ILE A 24 -25.97 1.64 13.38
N LEU A 25 -27.06 2.36 13.18
CA LEU A 25 -28.24 1.90 12.44
C LEU A 25 -27.92 1.94 10.94
N GLY A 26 -28.08 0.81 10.25
CA GLY A 26 -27.54 0.65 8.90
C GLY A 26 -26.04 0.34 8.88
N GLY A 27 -25.47 -0.09 10.01
CA GLY A 27 -24.06 -0.47 10.16
C GLY A 27 -23.62 -1.63 9.25
N THR A 28 -24.56 -2.40 8.71
CA THR A 28 -24.28 -3.44 7.71
C THR A 28 -24.14 -2.90 6.28
N GLY A 29 -24.53 -1.65 6.02
CA GLY A 29 -24.33 -0.95 4.76
C GLY A 29 -22.91 -0.40 4.63
N GLU A 30 -22.45 -0.09 3.42
CA GLU A 30 -21.04 0.21 3.14
C GLU A 30 -20.48 1.39 3.95
N MET A 31 -21.23 2.50 4.05
CA MET A 31 -20.85 3.65 4.88
C MET A 31 -20.87 3.32 6.38
N GLY A 32 -21.88 2.57 6.82
CA GLY A 32 -21.98 2.07 8.19
C GLY A 32 -20.75 1.25 8.57
N GLN A 33 -20.37 0.27 7.74
CA GLN A 33 -19.19 -0.56 7.94
C GLN A 33 -17.89 0.27 7.97
N TRP A 34 -17.81 1.32 7.15
CA TRP A 34 -16.67 2.23 7.14
C TRP A 34 -16.52 2.94 8.48
N PHE A 35 -17.61 3.52 9.00
CA PHE A 35 -17.57 4.21 10.28
C PHE A 35 -17.47 3.25 11.47
N THR A 36 -17.96 2.02 11.37
CA THR A 36 -17.70 0.98 12.38
C THR A 36 -16.21 0.80 12.60
N ARG A 37 -15.41 0.66 11.53
CA ARG A 37 -13.95 0.57 11.64
C ARG A 37 -13.34 1.85 12.22
N PHE A 38 -13.77 3.01 11.71
CA PHE A 38 -13.26 4.32 12.16
C PHE A 38 -13.40 4.54 13.66
N PHE A 39 -14.59 4.25 14.23
CA PHE A 39 -14.86 4.38 15.66
C PHE A 39 -14.18 3.28 16.48
N LYS A 40 -14.21 2.02 16.02
CA LYS A 40 -13.55 0.89 16.71
C LYS A 40 -12.04 1.12 16.85
N GLU A 41 -11.37 1.59 15.79
CA GLU A 41 -9.92 1.90 15.81
C GLU A 41 -9.56 3.04 16.78
N ARG A 42 -10.55 3.85 17.21
CA ARG A 42 -10.39 4.96 18.16
C ARG A 42 -10.86 4.61 19.57
N GLY A 43 -11.12 3.33 19.84
CA GLY A 43 -11.38 2.83 21.18
C GLY A 43 -12.85 2.88 21.62
N TYR A 44 -13.78 3.26 20.74
CA TYR A 44 -15.22 3.22 21.02
C TYR A 44 -15.74 1.78 21.03
N GLU A 45 -16.76 1.52 21.86
CA GLU A 45 -17.50 0.26 21.84
C GLU A 45 -18.60 0.36 20.79
N VAL A 46 -18.39 -0.26 19.62
CA VAL A 46 -19.30 -0.12 18.49
C VAL A 46 -20.20 -1.34 18.37
N THR A 47 -21.50 -1.13 18.28
CA THR A 47 -22.53 -2.12 17.94
C THR A 47 -23.20 -1.72 16.63
N VAL A 48 -23.54 -2.69 15.78
CA VAL A 48 -24.19 -2.42 14.48
C VAL A 48 -25.56 -3.07 14.38
N TRP A 49 -26.45 -2.41 13.67
CA TRP A 49 -27.74 -2.97 13.27
C TRP A 49 -27.98 -2.79 11.77
N GLY A 50 -28.76 -3.67 11.16
CA GLY A 50 -29.26 -3.46 9.81
C GLY A 50 -30.49 -4.28 9.52
N LYS A 51 -31.48 -3.66 8.85
CA LYS A 51 -32.80 -4.25 8.53
C LYS A 51 -32.73 -5.64 7.88
N SER A 52 -31.69 -5.90 7.08
CA SER A 52 -31.52 -7.19 6.39
C SER A 52 -30.97 -8.31 7.29
N GLY A 53 -30.72 -8.07 8.58
CA GLY A 53 -30.25 -9.11 9.52
C GLY A 53 -28.88 -9.71 9.18
N LYS A 54 -28.02 -8.97 8.46
CA LYS A 54 -26.71 -9.44 7.95
C LYS A 54 -25.65 -9.52 9.07
N THR A 55 -25.83 -10.45 10.00
CA THR A 55 -24.96 -10.68 11.16
C THR A 55 -23.53 -11.06 10.77
N GLU A 56 -23.33 -11.64 9.59
CA GLU A 56 -22.02 -12.01 9.06
C GLU A 56 -21.12 -10.78 8.82
N VAL A 57 -21.71 -9.61 8.54
CA VAL A 57 -20.97 -8.35 8.38
C VAL A 57 -20.42 -7.90 9.73
N ALA A 58 -21.23 -7.92 10.79
CA ALA A 58 -20.80 -7.59 12.14
C ALA A 58 -19.67 -8.51 12.62
N ARG A 59 -19.79 -9.82 12.34
CA ARG A 59 -18.72 -10.80 12.63
C ARG A 59 -17.41 -10.48 11.90
N LYS A 60 -17.47 -10.09 10.62
CA LYS A 60 -16.27 -9.70 9.84
C LYS A 60 -15.62 -8.42 10.37
N LEU A 61 -16.41 -7.51 10.92
CA LEU A 61 -15.93 -6.28 11.56
C LEU A 61 -15.50 -6.51 13.02
N GLU A 62 -15.76 -7.72 13.55
CA GLU A 62 -15.55 -8.12 14.94
C GLU A 62 -16.20 -7.13 15.92
N VAL A 63 -17.48 -6.89 15.71
CA VAL A 63 -18.35 -6.06 16.57
C VAL A 63 -19.67 -6.78 16.85
N PRO A 64 -20.36 -6.48 17.96
CA PRO A 64 -21.70 -7.02 18.22
C PRO A 64 -22.72 -6.58 17.16
N PHE A 65 -23.67 -7.47 16.87
CA PHE A 65 -24.88 -7.14 16.13
C PHE A 65 -26.02 -6.92 17.13
N ALA A 66 -26.67 -5.75 17.11
CA ALA A 66 -27.84 -5.49 17.94
C ALA A 66 -29.02 -6.34 17.42
N SER A 67 -29.40 -7.38 18.16
CA SER A 67 -30.57 -8.20 17.80
C SER A 67 -31.88 -7.58 18.26
N ASP A 68 -31.82 -6.76 19.32
CA ASP A 68 -32.94 -6.01 19.88
C ASP A 68 -32.57 -4.52 19.97
N LEU A 69 -33.32 -3.68 19.26
CA LEU A 69 -33.13 -2.23 19.32
C LEU A 69 -33.73 -1.61 20.60
N GLU A 70 -34.70 -2.28 21.24
CA GLU A 70 -35.28 -1.82 22.51
C GLU A 70 -34.25 -1.89 23.64
N GLU A 71 -33.27 -2.79 23.56
CA GLU A 71 -32.14 -2.88 24.49
C GLU A 71 -30.98 -1.99 24.04
N ALA A 72 -30.59 -2.05 22.76
CA ALA A 72 -29.38 -1.38 22.29
C ALA A 72 -29.47 0.15 22.25
N VAL A 73 -30.64 0.71 21.92
CA VAL A 73 -30.82 2.17 21.79
C VAL A 73 -30.70 2.88 23.15
N PRO A 74 -31.40 2.44 24.23
CA PRO A 74 -31.28 3.09 25.55
C PRO A 74 -29.88 3.01 26.16
N GLU A 75 -29.08 1.99 25.84
CA GLU A 75 -27.73 1.86 26.37
C GLU A 75 -26.69 2.74 25.67
N SER A 76 -26.96 3.17 24.43
CA SER A 76 -25.99 3.83 23.56
C SER A 76 -25.75 5.30 23.93
N ASP A 77 -24.49 5.72 23.96
CA ASP A 77 -24.11 7.13 24.14
C ASP A 77 -24.20 7.91 22.84
N ILE A 78 -23.96 7.24 21.71
CA ILE A 78 -24.07 7.80 20.37
C ILE A 78 -24.88 6.83 19.51
N VAL A 79 -25.95 7.32 18.87
CA VAL A 79 -26.71 6.59 17.86
C VAL A 79 -26.52 7.28 16.52
N ILE A 80 -26.06 6.52 15.52
CA ILE A 80 -25.78 7.00 14.17
C ILE A 80 -26.78 6.39 13.20
N VAL A 81 -27.52 7.24 12.49
CA VAL A 81 -28.48 6.86 11.44
C VAL A 81 -27.77 6.86 10.09
N SER A 82 -27.39 5.67 9.61
CA SER A 82 -26.72 5.42 8.33
C SER A 82 -27.59 4.54 7.40
N VAL A 83 -28.90 4.75 7.42
CA VAL A 83 -29.89 4.07 6.57
C VAL A 83 -30.18 4.89 5.29
N PRO A 84 -30.84 4.32 4.25
CA PRO A 84 -31.24 5.08 3.07
C PRO A 84 -32.12 6.30 3.42
N ILE A 85 -31.96 7.39 2.65
CA ILE A 85 -32.66 8.67 2.87
C ILE A 85 -34.18 8.46 3.00
N SER A 86 -34.76 7.59 2.18
CA SER A 86 -36.20 7.33 2.12
C SER A 86 -36.81 6.76 3.41
N VAL A 87 -35.99 6.22 4.32
CA VAL A 87 -36.43 5.64 5.60
C VAL A 87 -35.79 6.33 6.81
N THR A 88 -34.99 7.38 6.59
CA THR A 88 -34.27 8.07 7.67
C THR A 88 -35.22 8.71 8.68
N GLU A 89 -36.23 9.45 8.22
CA GLU A 89 -37.17 10.13 9.12
C GLU A 89 -38.01 9.14 9.94
N GLU A 90 -38.48 8.06 9.30
CA GLU A 90 -39.20 6.97 9.97
C GLU A 90 -38.32 6.29 11.02
N THR A 91 -37.06 5.98 10.67
CA THR A 91 -36.10 5.39 11.61
C THR A 91 -35.86 6.32 12.80
N ILE A 92 -35.66 7.62 12.57
CA ILE A 92 -35.49 8.62 13.63
C ILE A 92 -36.72 8.68 14.53
N ALA A 93 -37.92 8.69 13.95
CA ALA A 93 -39.18 8.74 14.69
C ALA A 93 -39.34 7.54 15.64
N GLU A 94 -38.91 6.36 15.21
CA GLU A 94 -38.97 5.12 15.99
C GLU A 94 -37.94 5.09 17.12
N ILE A 95 -36.69 5.47 16.85
CA ILE A 95 -35.57 5.25 17.78
C ILE A 95 -35.31 6.42 18.72
N ALA A 96 -35.50 7.66 18.25
CA ALA A 96 -35.09 8.84 19.02
C ALA A 96 -35.80 8.97 20.38
N PRO A 97 -37.10 8.64 20.53
CA PRO A 97 -37.79 8.71 21.82
C PRO A 97 -37.21 7.77 22.89
N LYS A 98 -36.50 6.72 22.49
CA LYS A 98 -35.98 5.67 23.37
C LYS A 98 -34.56 5.96 23.87
N MET A 99 -33.92 7.01 23.36
CA MET A 99 -32.54 7.35 23.70
C MET A 99 -32.41 7.95 25.09
N LYS A 100 -31.34 7.61 25.81
CA LYS A 100 -31.06 8.12 27.15
C LYS A 100 -30.63 9.59 27.14
N ALA A 101 -30.93 10.33 28.21
CA ALA A 101 -30.46 11.70 28.36
C ALA A 101 -28.91 11.77 28.39
N GLY A 102 -28.35 12.82 27.80
CA GLY A 102 -26.92 13.03 27.66
C GLY A 102 -26.26 12.28 26.49
N SER A 103 -27.04 11.53 25.70
CA SER A 103 -26.60 10.85 24.47
C SER A 103 -26.66 11.76 23.24
N LEU A 104 -26.08 11.31 22.13
CA LEU A 104 -26.07 11.96 20.82
C LEU A 104 -26.83 11.14 19.79
N LEU A 105 -27.74 11.78 19.06
CA LEU A 105 -28.29 11.29 17.81
C LEU A 105 -27.64 12.03 16.63
N MET A 106 -27.08 11.29 15.68
CA MET A 106 -26.53 11.88 14.45
C MET A 106 -26.89 11.04 13.23
N ASP A 107 -26.80 11.63 12.04
CA ASP A 107 -27.09 10.95 10.78
C ASP A 107 -25.91 11.06 9.79
N PHE A 108 -25.87 10.19 8.78
CA PHE A 108 -24.91 10.26 7.67
C PHE A 108 -25.58 10.43 6.31
N THR A 109 -26.78 11.00 6.27
CA THR A 109 -27.49 11.18 5.01
C THR A 109 -26.88 12.30 4.15
N SER A 110 -27.22 12.32 2.87
CA SER A 110 -26.70 13.32 1.93
C SER A 110 -27.55 14.61 1.84
N ILE A 111 -28.66 14.68 2.58
CA ILE A 111 -29.50 15.87 2.78
C ILE A 111 -29.58 16.19 4.26
N LYS A 112 -29.81 17.43 4.68
CA LYS A 112 -29.74 17.79 6.11
C LYS A 112 -31.02 18.41 6.66
N VAL A 113 -31.85 19.06 5.85
CA VAL A 113 -33.07 19.70 6.34
C VAL A 113 -34.01 18.67 6.98
N LYS A 114 -34.50 17.68 6.21
CA LYS A 114 -35.47 16.71 6.72
C LYS A 114 -34.94 15.86 7.89
N PRO A 115 -33.72 15.29 7.85
CA PRO A 115 -33.20 14.50 8.97
C PRO A 115 -33.01 15.33 10.24
N VAL A 116 -32.50 16.56 10.15
CA VAL A 116 -32.33 17.44 11.32
C VAL A 116 -33.69 17.85 11.89
N GLU A 117 -34.69 18.12 11.06
CA GLU A 117 -36.06 18.40 11.51
C GLU A 117 -36.69 17.19 12.21
N ALA A 118 -36.54 15.98 11.66
CA ALA A 118 -36.98 14.76 12.30
C ALA A 118 -36.30 14.55 13.67
N MET A 119 -34.98 14.75 13.75
CA MET A 119 -34.25 14.66 15.02
C MET A 119 -34.76 15.68 16.03
N ARG A 120 -35.01 16.94 15.64
CA ARG A 120 -35.59 17.96 16.51
C ARG A 120 -36.98 17.58 17.02
N LYS A 121 -37.80 16.98 16.17
CA LYS A 121 -39.19 16.62 16.46
C LYS A 121 -39.30 15.44 17.41
N PHE A 122 -38.47 14.41 17.23
CA PHE A 122 -38.64 13.13 17.92
C PHE A 122 -37.64 12.88 19.06
N ALA A 123 -36.47 13.54 19.06
CA ALA A 123 -35.48 13.34 20.12
C ALA A 123 -35.88 14.09 21.42
N PRO A 124 -35.92 13.41 22.59
CA PRO A 124 -36.19 14.03 23.89
C PRO A 124 -35.27 15.21 24.19
N SER A 125 -35.71 16.18 25.01
CA SER A 125 -34.94 17.40 25.32
C SER A 125 -33.53 17.16 25.84
N GLY A 126 -33.31 16.06 26.57
CA GLY A 126 -32.01 15.66 27.09
C GLY A 126 -31.09 14.97 26.08
N VAL A 127 -31.53 14.71 24.84
CA VAL A 127 -30.73 14.08 23.78
C VAL A 127 -30.18 15.15 22.85
N GLU A 128 -28.87 15.15 22.64
CA GLU A 128 -28.24 16.04 21.67
C GLU A 128 -28.39 15.50 20.24
N ILE A 129 -28.40 16.39 19.26
CA ILE A 129 -28.60 16.08 17.85
C ILE A 129 -27.56 16.79 16.99
N LEU A 130 -26.97 16.07 16.04
CA LEU A 130 -25.93 16.60 15.15
C LEU A 130 -26.12 16.07 13.74
N GLY A 131 -26.52 16.94 12.82
CA GLY A 131 -26.55 16.57 11.41
C GLY A 131 -25.14 16.36 10.89
N THR A 132 -24.86 15.25 10.21
CA THR A 132 -23.52 14.95 9.68
C THR A 132 -23.59 14.46 8.24
N HIS A 133 -22.66 14.92 7.40
CA HIS A 133 -22.52 14.43 6.03
C HIS A 133 -21.04 14.21 5.71
N PRO A 134 -20.58 12.96 5.74
CA PRO A 134 -19.29 12.59 5.16
C PRO A 134 -19.37 12.82 3.64
N MET A 135 -18.63 13.78 3.10
CA MET A 135 -18.69 14.16 1.67
C MET A 135 -17.90 13.21 0.76
N PHE A 136 -17.79 11.95 1.18
CA PHE A 136 -17.01 10.91 0.51
C PHE A 136 -17.73 9.57 0.56
N GLY A 137 -17.45 8.72 -0.44
CA GLY A 137 -18.02 7.38 -0.53
C GLY A 137 -17.23 6.32 0.25
N PRO A 138 -17.80 5.12 0.44
CA PRO A 138 -17.24 4.07 1.30
C PRO A 138 -15.95 3.43 0.75
N THR A 139 -15.60 3.72 -0.51
CA THR A 139 -14.36 3.23 -1.15
C THR A 139 -13.10 3.93 -0.68
N ILE A 140 -13.23 5.07 0.02
CA ILE A 140 -12.08 5.84 0.48
C ILE A 140 -11.40 5.11 1.66
N PRO A 141 -10.07 4.93 1.67
CA PRO A 141 -9.40 4.12 2.69
C PRO A 141 -9.27 4.81 4.06
N THR A 142 -9.31 6.15 4.11
CA THR A 142 -9.11 6.93 5.35
C THR A 142 -9.83 8.27 5.29
N ILE A 143 -10.23 8.82 6.44
CA ILE A 143 -10.86 10.15 6.54
C ILE A 143 -9.90 11.29 6.19
N ARG A 144 -8.59 11.02 6.22
CA ARG A 144 -7.56 12.05 6.02
C ARG A 144 -7.73 12.74 4.66
N GLY A 145 -7.79 14.06 4.69
CA GLY A 145 -7.99 14.92 3.52
C GLY A 145 -9.41 14.88 2.94
N GLN A 146 -10.34 14.16 3.56
CA GLN A 146 -11.75 14.19 3.17
C GLN A 146 -12.49 15.29 3.90
N THR A 147 -13.57 15.80 3.29
CA THR A 147 -14.45 16.77 3.93
C THR A 147 -15.57 16.06 4.68
N VAL A 148 -15.87 16.51 5.90
CA VAL A 148 -17.07 16.13 6.65
C VAL A 148 -17.80 17.40 7.02
N ILE A 149 -19.09 17.48 6.69
CA ILE A 149 -19.93 18.61 7.06
C ILE A 149 -20.68 18.29 8.34
N LEU A 150 -20.62 19.21 9.32
CA LEU A 150 -21.37 19.17 10.55
C LEU A 150 -22.43 20.27 10.57
N VAL A 151 -23.63 19.90 11.00
CA VAL A 151 -24.79 20.79 11.17
C VAL A 151 -25.19 20.76 12.65
N PRO A 152 -24.51 21.54 13.51
CA PRO A 152 -24.84 21.61 14.93
C PRO A 152 -26.21 22.25 15.14
N VAL A 153 -26.93 21.78 16.16
CA VAL A 153 -28.20 22.35 16.57
C VAL A 153 -28.01 23.15 17.84
N LYS A 154 -28.18 24.47 17.73
CA LYS A 154 -28.15 25.38 18.88
C LYS A 154 -29.10 24.92 19.99
N GLY A 155 -28.59 24.78 21.21
CA GLY A 155 -29.29 24.33 22.41
C GLY A 155 -29.45 22.81 22.51
N ARG A 156 -28.94 22.04 21.55
CA ARG A 156 -29.04 20.57 21.51
C ARG A 156 -27.77 19.92 20.96
N SER A 157 -26.59 20.53 21.06
CA SER A 157 -25.35 19.91 20.54
C SER A 157 -24.08 20.35 21.27
N GLU A 158 -24.19 20.96 22.44
CA GLU A 158 -23.10 21.64 23.13
C GLU A 158 -22.02 20.67 23.67
N LYS A 159 -22.41 19.49 24.14
CA LYS A 159 -21.50 18.48 24.68
C LYS A 159 -20.78 17.72 23.58
N TRP A 160 -21.52 17.22 22.59
CA TRP A 160 -20.99 16.24 21.65
C TRP A 160 -20.41 16.86 20.38
N PHE A 161 -20.86 18.04 19.96
CA PHE A 161 -20.31 18.69 18.77
C PHE A 161 -18.79 18.89 18.85
N PRO A 162 -18.21 19.43 19.95
CA PRO A 162 -16.75 19.57 20.06
C PRO A 162 -16.03 18.22 19.98
N VAL A 163 -16.57 17.19 20.63
CA VAL A 163 -16.00 15.83 20.66
C VAL A 163 -15.97 15.22 19.26
N ILE A 164 -17.09 15.27 18.51
CA ILE A 164 -17.17 14.71 17.16
C ILE A 164 -16.33 15.52 16.17
N LYS A 165 -16.30 16.84 16.32
CA LYS A 165 -15.45 17.71 15.49
C LYS A 165 -13.98 17.35 15.67
N GLU A 166 -13.49 17.29 16.91
CA GLU A 166 -12.11 16.93 17.23
C GLU A 166 -11.78 15.52 16.72
N LEU A 167 -12.67 14.55 16.93
CA LEU A 167 -12.51 13.18 16.46
C LEU A 167 -12.24 13.08 14.95
N PHE A 168 -12.98 13.85 14.14
CA PHE A 168 -12.80 13.89 12.69
C PHE A 168 -11.55 14.68 12.27
N GLU A 169 -11.26 15.81 12.93
CA GLU A 169 -10.06 16.61 12.66
C GLU A 169 -8.77 15.88 13.03
N GLU A 170 -8.72 15.14 14.14
CA GLU A 170 -7.60 14.27 14.52
C GLU A 170 -7.40 13.13 13.51
N GLY A 171 -8.50 12.65 12.93
CA GLY A 171 -8.46 11.73 11.78
C GLY A 171 -7.86 12.37 10.52
N GLY A 172 -7.73 13.69 10.47
CA GLY A 172 -7.23 14.48 9.35
C GLY A 172 -8.31 14.92 8.39
N ALA A 173 -9.58 14.89 8.78
CA ALA A 173 -10.68 15.41 7.97
C ALA A 173 -10.67 16.95 7.96
N HIS A 174 -11.16 17.53 6.86
CA HIS A 174 -11.54 18.94 6.80
C HIS A 174 -13.00 19.05 7.27
N VAL A 175 -13.20 19.54 8.50
CA VAL A 175 -14.53 19.69 9.06
C VAL A 175 -15.11 21.06 8.72
N GLU A 176 -16.22 21.06 7.99
CA GLU A 176 -16.96 22.27 7.63
C GLU A 176 -18.24 22.36 8.44
N ILE A 177 -18.58 23.57 8.90
CA ILE A 177 -19.73 23.81 9.78
C ILE A 177 -20.72 24.72 9.06
N THR A 178 -21.98 24.28 8.97
CA THR A 178 -23.02 25.07 8.30
C THR A 178 -24.41 24.77 8.88
N THR A 179 -25.44 25.45 8.36
CA THR A 179 -26.84 25.15 8.68
C THR A 179 -27.40 24.08 7.73
N ALA A 180 -28.48 23.40 8.13
CA ALA A 180 -29.13 22.40 7.27
C ALA A 180 -29.59 23.00 5.93
N ALA A 181 -30.18 24.20 5.96
CA ALA A 181 -30.66 24.89 4.77
C ALA A 181 -29.52 25.29 3.83
N GLU A 182 -28.44 25.86 4.37
CA GLU A 182 -27.28 26.24 3.55
C GLU A 182 -26.54 25.01 3.02
N HIS A 183 -26.45 23.93 3.80
CA HIS A 183 -25.94 22.64 3.30
C HIS A 183 -26.73 22.16 2.09
N ASP A 184 -28.05 22.02 2.20
CA ASP A 184 -28.86 21.45 1.11
C ASP A 184 -28.84 22.36 -0.13
N ARG A 185 -28.84 23.69 0.08
CA ARG A 185 -28.63 24.66 -1.01
C ARG A 185 -27.30 24.45 -1.73
N LEU A 186 -26.18 24.37 -1.02
CA LEU A 186 -24.87 24.18 -1.64
C LEU A 186 -24.74 22.81 -2.30
N VAL A 187 -25.24 21.76 -1.64
CA VAL A 187 -25.20 20.38 -2.14
C VAL A 187 -26.09 20.19 -3.37
N SER A 188 -27.15 20.99 -3.54
CA SER A 188 -27.94 20.98 -4.79
C SER A 188 -27.09 21.31 -6.02
N VAL A 189 -26.07 22.16 -5.87
CA VAL A 189 -25.10 22.45 -6.92
C VAL A 189 -23.97 21.42 -6.90
N VAL A 190 -23.32 21.21 -5.74
CA VAL A 190 -22.11 20.36 -5.65
C VAL A 190 -22.39 18.91 -6.06
N GLN A 191 -23.48 18.32 -5.55
CA GLN A 191 -23.88 16.95 -5.87
C GLN A 191 -25.04 16.92 -6.87
N GLY A 192 -26.07 17.75 -6.70
CA GLY A 192 -27.25 17.73 -7.57
C GLY A 192 -26.87 17.94 -9.05
N LEU A 193 -26.24 19.09 -9.37
CA LEU A 193 -25.77 19.39 -10.72
C LEU A 193 -24.78 18.34 -11.25
N THR A 194 -23.73 18.06 -10.47
CA THR A 194 -22.62 17.20 -10.91
C THR A 194 -23.09 15.79 -11.22
N HIS A 195 -23.90 15.20 -10.34
CA HIS A 195 -24.43 13.86 -10.56
C HIS A 195 -25.41 13.86 -11.75
N PHE A 196 -26.28 14.86 -11.84
CA PHE A 196 -27.22 14.97 -12.95
C PHE A 196 -26.50 15.07 -14.30
N ALA A 197 -25.46 15.88 -14.40
CA ALA A 197 -24.63 16.00 -15.60
C ALA A 197 -23.94 14.68 -15.97
N TYR A 198 -23.29 14.00 -15.02
CA TYR A 198 -22.61 12.73 -15.31
C TYR A 198 -23.57 11.59 -15.65
N ILE A 199 -24.72 11.50 -14.97
CA ILE A 199 -25.77 10.53 -15.30
C ILE A 199 -26.34 10.83 -16.70
N THR A 200 -26.54 12.11 -17.04
CA THR A 200 -27.02 12.53 -18.36
C THR A 200 -26.00 12.18 -19.45
N ILE A 201 -24.70 12.35 -19.21
CA ILE A 201 -23.66 11.90 -20.14
C ILE A 201 -23.76 10.38 -20.36
N GLY A 202 -23.88 9.59 -19.28
CA GLY A 202 -24.03 8.14 -19.35
C GLY A 202 -25.25 7.69 -20.14
N THR A 203 -26.42 8.26 -19.83
CA THR A 203 -27.68 7.95 -20.54
C THR A 203 -27.70 8.45 -21.99
N THR A 204 -26.95 9.51 -22.30
CA THR A 204 -26.76 9.96 -23.69
C THR A 204 -25.90 8.98 -24.49
N ILE A 205 -24.83 8.46 -23.88
CA ILE A 205 -23.96 7.43 -24.48
C ILE A 205 -24.77 6.17 -24.78
N ASP A 206 -25.61 5.72 -23.84
CA ASP A 206 -26.53 4.60 -24.01
C ASP A 206 -27.52 4.86 -25.16
N ARG A 207 -28.16 6.04 -25.17
CA ARG A 207 -29.09 6.45 -26.24
C ARG A 207 -28.46 6.49 -27.63
N LEU A 208 -27.17 6.82 -27.73
CA LEU A 208 -26.43 6.86 -29.00
C LEU A 208 -25.84 5.50 -29.41
N ASP A 209 -26.04 4.44 -28.60
CA ASP A 209 -25.41 3.13 -28.79
C ASP A 209 -23.88 3.24 -28.97
N PHE A 210 -23.25 4.11 -28.18
CA PHE A 210 -21.84 4.42 -28.34
C PHE A 210 -20.94 3.45 -27.56
N ASP A 211 -20.04 2.78 -28.29
CA ASP A 211 -19.12 1.79 -27.72
C ASP A 211 -17.92 2.45 -27.01
N ILE A 212 -18.00 2.54 -25.68
CA ILE A 212 -16.94 3.05 -24.80
C ILE A 212 -15.63 2.28 -24.94
N LYS A 213 -15.66 0.97 -25.20
CA LYS A 213 -14.42 0.19 -25.35
C LYS A 213 -13.69 0.56 -26.64
N LYS A 214 -14.43 0.88 -27.71
CA LYS A 214 -13.83 1.39 -28.95
C LYS A 214 -13.30 2.81 -28.77
N SER A 215 -13.98 3.66 -27.99
CA SER A 215 -13.56 5.05 -27.77
C SER A 215 -12.18 5.16 -27.12
N LYS A 216 -11.77 4.19 -26.28
CA LYS A 216 -10.43 4.10 -25.68
C LYS A 216 -9.27 4.23 -26.68
N LYS A 217 -9.48 3.90 -27.96
CA LYS A 217 -8.46 4.05 -29.03
C LYS A 217 -8.33 5.48 -29.56
N PHE A 218 -9.29 6.35 -29.27
CA PHE A 218 -9.43 7.69 -29.83
C PHE A 218 -9.32 8.81 -28.78
N VAL A 219 -9.12 8.45 -27.51
CA VAL A 219 -9.06 9.38 -26.38
C VAL A 219 -7.66 9.49 -25.80
N SER A 220 -7.27 10.69 -25.40
CA SER A 220 -6.07 10.92 -24.58
C SER A 220 -6.39 10.61 -23.10
N PRO A 221 -5.37 10.48 -22.22
CA PRO A 221 -5.58 10.11 -20.81
C PRO A 221 -6.57 11.01 -20.06
N VAL A 222 -6.66 12.31 -20.40
CA VAL A 222 -7.62 13.21 -19.75
C VAL A 222 -9.08 12.84 -20.06
N TYR A 223 -9.39 12.47 -21.30
CA TYR A 223 -10.74 12.07 -21.68
C TYR A 223 -11.11 10.70 -21.11
N ASP A 224 -10.15 9.79 -21.01
CA ASP A 224 -10.34 8.50 -20.32
C ASP A 224 -10.68 8.73 -18.83
N ILE A 225 -9.94 9.63 -18.15
CA ILE A 225 -10.24 10.03 -16.76
C ILE A 225 -11.65 10.65 -16.63
N MET A 226 -12.07 11.48 -17.58
CA MET A 226 -13.42 12.05 -17.58
C MET A 226 -14.50 10.97 -17.70
N LEU A 227 -14.31 9.98 -18.57
CA LEU A 227 -15.22 8.84 -18.69
C LEU A 227 -15.17 7.93 -17.46
N ASP A 228 -14.01 7.77 -16.83
CA ASP A 228 -13.88 7.05 -15.55
C ASP A 228 -14.73 7.70 -14.45
N PHE A 229 -14.82 9.05 -14.41
CA PHE A 229 -15.72 9.74 -13.47
C PHE A 229 -17.20 9.51 -13.78
N VAL A 230 -17.59 9.47 -15.05
CA VAL A 230 -18.95 9.08 -15.44
C VAL A 230 -19.24 7.64 -14.98
N GLY A 231 -18.36 6.69 -15.31
CA GLY A 231 -18.47 5.30 -14.89
C GLY A 231 -18.48 5.13 -13.36
N ARG A 232 -17.70 5.95 -12.64
CA ARG A 232 -17.66 5.96 -11.17
C ARG A 232 -19.01 6.29 -10.56
N ILE A 233 -19.73 7.27 -11.12
CA ILE A 233 -21.07 7.66 -10.65
C ILE A 233 -22.10 6.58 -11.01
N LEU A 234 -22.09 6.11 -12.26
CA LEU A 234 -23.03 5.08 -12.74
C LEU A 234 -22.85 3.73 -12.02
N GLY A 235 -21.65 3.43 -11.54
CA GLY A 235 -21.34 2.20 -10.81
C GLY A 235 -21.72 2.21 -9.33
N GLN A 236 -22.24 3.32 -8.79
CA GLN A 236 -22.72 3.37 -7.41
C GLN A 236 -24.19 2.90 -7.30
N ASN A 237 -24.73 2.90 -6.07
CA ASN A 237 -26.14 2.58 -5.81
C ASN A 237 -27.09 3.63 -6.47
N PRO A 238 -27.87 3.26 -7.51
CA PRO A 238 -28.71 4.21 -8.22
C PRO A 238 -29.80 4.84 -7.35
N TYR A 239 -30.31 4.12 -6.33
CA TYR A 239 -31.33 4.65 -5.43
C TYR A 239 -30.82 5.79 -4.55
N LEU A 240 -29.54 5.75 -4.15
CA LEU A 240 -28.93 6.86 -3.41
C LEU A 240 -28.93 8.13 -4.25
N TYR A 241 -28.52 8.01 -5.52
CA TYR A 241 -28.47 9.14 -6.44
C TYR A 241 -29.87 9.66 -6.74
N ALA A 242 -30.85 8.78 -6.99
CA ALA A 242 -32.23 9.18 -7.18
C ALA A 242 -32.75 10.00 -5.99
N LEU A 243 -32.55 9.52 -4.76
CA LEU A 243 -33.01 10.22 -3.55
C LEU A 243 -32.29 11.55 -3.33
N ILE A 244 -30.99 11.66 -3.63
CA ILE A 244 -30.29 12.96 -3.59
C ILE A 244 -30.95 13.96 -4.56
N GLN A 245 -31.33 13.51 -5.75
CA GLN A 245 -31.94 14.38 -6.77
C GLN A 245 -33.39 14.74 -6.43
N MET A 246 -34.14 13.83 -5.81
CA MET A 246 -35.58 13.98 -5.58
C MET A 246 -35.91 14.64 -4.24
N GLU A 247 -35.08 14.44 -3.21
CA GLU A 247 -35.40 14.87 -1.84
C GLU A 247 -34.82 16.25 -1.48
N ASN A 248 -33.81 16.72 -2.22
CA ASN A 248 -33.27 18.07 -2.06
C ASN A 248 -34.07 19.06 -2.93
N THR A 249 -34.83 19.94 -2.28
CA THR A 249 -35.72 20.89 -2.95
C THR A 249 -35.01 21.91 -3.84
N GLY A 250 -33.72 22.17 -3.61
CA GLY A 250 -32.91 23.08 -4.44
C GLY A 250 -32.51 22.48 -5.80
N VAL A 251 -32.65 21.17 -5.99
CA VAL A 251 -32.14 20.48 -7.19
C VAL A 251 -32.93 20.85 -8.45
N LEU A 252 -34.24 21.09 -8.36
CA LEU A 252 -35.07 21.42 -9.52
C LEU A 252 -34.63 22.72 -10.20
N GLU A 253 -34.33 23.77 -9.43
CA GLU A 253 -33.82 25.05 -9.96
C GLU A 253 -32.49 24.84 -10.70
N VAL A 254 -31.62 23.99 -10.15
CA VAL A 254 -30.33 23.65 -10.73
C VAL A 254 -30.49 22.86 -12.04
N HIS A 255 -31.42 21.91 -12.10
CA HIS A 255 -31.73 21.16 -13.32
C HIS A 255 -32.23 22.08 -14.43
N GLU A 256 -33.20 22.94 -14.12
CA GLU A 256 -33.74 23.89 -15.09
C GLU A 256 -32.65 24.82 -15.65
N ALA A 257 -31.79 25.34 -14.78
CA ALA A 257 -30.67 26.18 -15.21
C ALA A 257 -29.72 25.41 -16.14
N PHE A 258 -29.35 24.17 -15.78
CA PHE A 258 -28.45 23.36 -16.60
C PHE A 258 -29.04 23.03 -17.98
N ILE A 259 -30.31 22.63 -18.03
CA ILE A 259 -31.00 22.30 -19.28
C ILE A 259 -31.07 23.52 -20.20
N LYS A 260 -31.47 24.68 -19.67
CA LYS A 260 -31.51 25.95 -20.43
C LYS A 260 -30.15 26.30 -21.01
N GLU A 261 -29.08 26.10 -20.24
CA GLU A 261 -27.70 26.35 -20.69
C GLU A 261 -27.26 25.38 -21.80
N CYS A 262 -27.63 24.09 -21.71
CA CYS A 262 -27.40 23.11 -22.77
C CYS A 262 -28.12 23.49 -24.07
N GLU A 263 -29.40 23.88 -23.98
CA GLU A 263 -30.22 24.29 -25.13
C GLU A 263 -29.66 25.56 -25.79
N GLU A 264 -29.24 26.55 -24.99
CA GLU A 264 -28.61 27.77 -25.49
C GLU A 264 -27.30 27.47 -26.23
N LEU A 265 -26.39 26.69 -25.63
CA LEU A 265 -25.13 26.32 -26.28
C LEU A 265 -25.37 25.55 -27.58
N SER A 266 -26.36 24.64 -27.60
CA SER A 266 -26.75 23.90 -28.80
C SER A 266 -27.29 24.83 -29.91
N ARG A 267 -28.07 25.85 -29.55
CA ARG A 267 -28.54 26.88 -30.49
C ARG A 267 -27.40 27.68 -31.09
N LEU A 268 -26.43 28.12 -30.28
CA LEU A 268 -25.26 28.86 -30.77
C LEU A 268 -24.42 28.02 -31.75
N VAL A 269 -24.22 26.73 -31.45
CA VAL A 269 -23.51 25.80 -32.35
C VAL A 269 -24.26 25.64 -33.68
N ARG A 270 -25.59 25.46 -33.64
CA ARG A 270 -26.41 25.34 -34.86
C ARG A 270 -26.38 26.60 -35.72
N ALA A 271 -26.32 27.77 -35.08
CA ALA A 271 -26.23 29.06 -35.77
C ALA A 271 -24.81 29.39 -36.27
N HIS A 272 -23.80 28.57 -35.92
CA HIS A 272 -22.38 28.89 -36.13
C HIS A 272 -21.97 30.25 -35.52
N ASP A 273 -22.59 30.63 -34.40
CA ASP A 273 -22.28 31.89 -33.69
C ASP A 273 -21.10 31.70 -32.72
N GLU A 274 -19.90 31.76 -33.29
CA GLU A 274 -18.64 31.62 -32.55
C GLU A 274 -18.47 32.72 -31.49
N GLU A 275 -18.81 33.97 -31.82
CA GLU A 275 -18.57 35.11 -30.94
C GLU A 275 -19.39 35.00 -29.64
N SER A 276 -20.68 34.69 -29.76
CA SER A 276 -21.55 34.49 -28.60
C SER A 276 -21.12 33.28 -27.79
N PHE A 277 -20.71 32.18 -28.45
CA PHE A 277 -20.19 31.00 -27.76
C PHE A 277 -18.95 31.34 -26.92
N VAL A 278 -17.95 32.00 -27.52
CA VAL A 278 -16.72 32.42 -26.85
C VAL A 278 -17.03 33.39 -25.70
N LYS A 279 -17.94 34.35 -25.92
CA LYS A 279 -18.35 35.30 -24.87
C LYS A 279 -18.95 34.58 -23.67
N LYS A 280 -19.82 33.60 -23.90
CA LYS A 280 -20.47 32.79 -22.86
C LYS A 280 -19.44 31.96 -22.09
N MET A 281 -18.54 31.28 -22.80
CA MET A 281 -17.44 30.51 -22.18
C MET A 281 -16.53 31.39 -21.32
N LYS A 282 -16.12 32.57 -21.82
CA LYS A 282 -15.31 33.53 -21.05
C LYS A 282 -16.05 34.05 -19.81
N ALA A 283 -17.36 34.26 -19.89
CA ALA A 283 -18.16 34.66 -18.74
C ALA A 283 -18.22 33.56 -17.66
N ALA A 284 -18.41 32.31 -18.06
CA ALA A 284 -18.35 31.17 -17.16
C ALA A 284 -16.98 31.03 -16.49
N ALA A 285 -15.89 31.17 -17.26
CA ALA A 285 -14.53 31.12 -16.73
C ALA A 285 -14.27 32.21 -15.67
N ARG A 286 -14.75 33.45 -15.89
CA ARG A 286 -14.66 34.52 -14.89
C ARG A 286 -15.40 34.20 -13.59
N LYS A 287 -16.59 33.59 -13.70
CA LYS A 287 -17.39 33.22 -12.52
C LYS A 287 -16.78 32.04 -11.76
N TYR A 288 -16.18 31.09 -12.47
CA TYR A 288 -15.45 29.97 -11.89
C TYR A 288 -14.23 30.43 -11.08
N GLY A 289 -13.56 31.50 -11.53
CA GLY A 289 -12.39 32.05 -10.86
C GLY A 289 -11.09 31.46 -11.40
N ASP A 290 -10.29 30.81 -10.55
CA ASP A 290 -8.93 30.36 -10.87
C ASP A 290 -8.88 29.11 -11.76
N THR A 291 -9.27 29.28 -13.03
CA THR A 291 -9.24 28.22 -14.05
C THR A 291 -7.82 27.75 -14.36
N ALA A 292 -6.80 28.61 -14.23
CA ALA A 292 -5.41 28.26 -14.42
C ALA A 292 -4.91 27.29 -13.33
N HIS A 293 -5.33 27.50 -12.07
CA HIS A 293 -5.05 26.54 -11.01
C HIS A 293 -5.75 25.20 -11.22
N ALA A 294 -7.01 25.20 -11.69
CA ALA A 294 -7.73 23.98 -12.03
C ALA A 294 -6.97 23.16 -13.09
N LEU A 295 -6.50 23.82 -14.15
CA LEU A 295 -5.68 23.20 -15.21
C LEU A 295 -4.40 22.57 -14.65
N ARG A 296 -3.62 23.31 -13.86
CA ARG A 296 -2.37 22.79 -13.27
C ARG A 296 -2.62 21.60 -12.33
N LYS A 297 -3.75 21.60 -11.60
CA LYS A 297 -4.14 20.48 -10.73
C LYS A 297 -4.49 19.24 -11.56
N SER A 298 -5.28 19.40 -12.63
CA SER A 298 -5.59 18.27 -13.52
C SER A 298 -4.36 17.74 -14.23
N ASP A 299 -3.43 18.61 -14.67
CA ASP A 299 -2.18 18.19 -15.30
C ASP A 299 -1.33 17.33 -14.36
N LYS A 300 -1.26 17.71 -13.08
CA LYS A 300 -0.55 16.91 -12.08
C LYS A 300 -1.16 15.51 -11.92
N LEU A 301 -2.49 15.40 -11.91
CA LEU A 301 -3.18 14.11 -11.85
C LEU A 301 -2.90 13.26 -13.10
N ILE A 302 -3.05 13.86 -14.29
CA ILE A 302 -2.83 13.19 -15.58
C ILE A 302 -1.38 12.69 -15.67
N ASN A 303 -0.41 13.55 -15.37
CA ASN A 303 1.01 13.21 -15.43
C ASN A 303 1.40 12.16 -14.39
N SER A 304 0.74 12.11 -13.23
CA SER A 304 0.96 11.03 -12.25
C SER A 304 0.57 9.67 -12.83
N ARG A 305 -0.58 9.57 -13.53
CA ARG A 305 -1.03 8.33 -14.19
C ARG A 305 -0.08 7.93 -15.32
N ILE A 306 0.40 8.90 -16.11
CA ILE A 306 1.39 8.65 -17.18
C ILE A 306 2.70 8.13 -16.58
N THR A 307 3.23 8.80 -15.55
CA THR A 307 4.49 8.42 -14.91
C THR A 307 4.43 7.01 -14.30
N GLU A 308 3.31 6.67 -13.65
CA GLU A 308 3.08 5.32 -13.14
C GLU A 308 3.12 4.27 -14.27
N TYR A 309 2.39 4.53 -15.35
CA TYR A 309 2.36 3.63 -16.50
C TYR A 309 3.74 3.46 -17.17
N GLU A 310 4.47 4.56 -17.39
CA GLU A 310 5.84 4.53 -17.92
C GLU A 310 6.80 3.77 -17.02
N THR A 311 6.68 3.94 -15.70
CA THR A 311 7.51 3.21 -14.73
C THR A 311 7.29 1.69 -14.86
N ILE A 312 6.03 1.27 -15.00
CA ILE A 312 5.68 -0.14 -15.19
C ILE A 312 6.19 -0.64 -16.54
N LEU A 313 6.00 0.13 -17.62
CA LEU A 313 6.46 -0.22 -18.96
C LEU A 313 7.99 -0.39 -19.02
N ASN A 314 8.74 0.52 -18.40
CA ASN A 314 10.20 0.47 -18.28
C ASN A 314 10.71 -0.67 -17.39
N SER A 315 9.79 -1.39 -16.72
CA SER A 315 10.09 -2.53 -15.86
C SER A 315 9.80 -3.88 -16.52
N VAL A 316 9.33 -3.88 -17.77
CA VAL A 316 9.18 -5.12 -18.56
C VAL A 316 10.55 -5.83 -18.68
N GLY A 317 10.54 -7.14 -18.48
CA GLY A 317 11.73 -8.01 -18.38
C GLY A 317 12.40 -8.03 -17.01
N LYS A 318 11.96 -7.22 -16.04
CA LYS A 318 12.54 -7.14 -14.69
C LYS A 318 11.65 -7.82 -13.66
N VAL A 319 12.26 -8.26 -12.55
CA VAL A 319 11.53 -8.71 -11.36
C VAL A 319 10.86 -7.50 -10.71
N CYS A 320 9.54 -7.55 -10.59
CA CYS A 320 8.69 -6.52 -10.04
C CYS A 320 7.77 -7.10 -8.96
N GLY A 321 7.29 -6.24 -8.07
CA GLY A 321 6.23 -6.55 -7.12
C GLY A 321 5.02 -5.65 -7.32
N PHE A 322 3.83 -6.21 -7.21
CA PHE A 322 2.57 -5.48 -7.27
C PHE A 322 1.70 -5.83 -6.06
N PHE A 323 1.25 -4.80 -5.35
CA PHE A 323 0.27 -4.91 -4.28
C PHE A 323 -1.14 -4.73 -4.85
N HIS A 324 -2.00 -5.71 -4.67
CA HIS A 324 -3.39 -5.62 -5.07
C HIS A 324 -4.19 -4.84 -4.01
N ILE A 325 -4.69 -3.66 -4.40
CA ILE A 325 -5.26 -2.65 -3.48
C ILE A 325 -6.45 -3.20 -2.69
N TYR A 326 -7.35 -3.92 -3.36
CA TYR A 326 -8.56 -4.45 -2.72
C TYR A 326 -8.36 -5.75 -1.93
N SER A 327 -7.53 -6.69 -2.41
CA SER A 327 -7.35 -8.00 -1.78
C SER A 327 -6.20 -8.04 -0.78
N GLY A 328 -5.35 -7.00 -0.73
CA GLY A 328 -4.14 -6.94 0.08
C GLY A 328 -3.04 -7.93 -0.33
N LYS A 329 -3.19 -8.62 -1.47
CA LYS A 329 -2.25 -9.66 -1.92
C LYS A 329 -1.07 -9.04 -2.63
N ILE A 330 0.13 -9.56 -2.37
CA ILE A 330 1.35 -9.18 -3.09
C ILE A 330 1.63 -10.22 -4.18
N HIS A 331 1.87 -9.73 -5.39
CA HIS A 331 2.24 -10.52 -6.56
C HIS A 331 3.66 -10.13 -6.98
N VAL A 332 4.61 -11.05 -6.86
CA VAL A 332 6.00 -10.81 -7.27
C VAL A 332 6.41 -11.77 -8.38
N GLY A 333 7.10 -11.25 -9.38
CA GLY A 333 7.44 -12.01 -10.58
C GLY A 333 8.20 -11.18 -11.62
N THR A 334 8.61 -11.82 -12.70
CA THR A 334 9.13 -11.11 -13.88
C THR A 334 7.96 -10.52 -14.65
N LEU A 335 8.02 -9.21 -14.93
CA LEU A 335 7.00 -8.52 -15.72
C LEU A 335 7.21 -8.82 -17.21
N GLU A 336 6.32 -9.61 -17.81
CA GLU A 336 6.45 -10.04 -19.21
C GLU A 336 5.86 -9.02 -20.18
N LYS A 337 4.75 -8.40 -19.79
CA LYS A 337 4.03 -7.45 -20.64
C LYS A 337 3.28 -6.44 -19.78
N ALA A 338 3.27 -5.19 -20.22
CA ALA A 338 2.39 -4.14 -19.73
C ALA A 338 1.53 -3.61 -20.88
N GLY A 339 0.21 -3.78 -20.79
CA GLY A 339 -0.79 -3.15 -21.66
C GLY A 339 -1.49 -2.00 -20.95
N LEU A 340 -2.44 -1.33 -21.62
CA LEU A 340 -3.13 -0.16 -21.06
C LEU A 340 -3.95 -0.48 -19.79
N ASP A 341 -4.65 -1.62 -19.77
CA ASP A 341 -5.55 -1.99 -18.67
C ASP A 341 -5.02 -3.18 -17.84
N GLU A 342 -3.92 -3.81 -18.25
CA GLU A 342 -3.47 -5.07 -17.67
C GLU A 342 -1.97 -5.32 -17.80
N ILE A 343 -1.44 -6.10 -16.86
CA ILE A 343 -0.08 -6.62 -16.89
C ILE A 343 -0.07 -8.15 -16.91
N VAL A 344 1.01 -8.73 -17.42
CA VAL A 344 1.29 -10.17 -17.37
C VAL A 344 2.56 -10.40 -16.58
N LEU A 345 2.44 -11.18 -15.51
CA LEU A 345 3.53 -11.47 -14.58
C LEU A 345 3.82 -12.97 -14.56
N THR A 346 5.07 -13.35 -14.74
CA THR A 346 5.54 -14.72 -14.45
C THR A 346 5.91 -14.78 -12.98
N LYS A 347 5.12 -15.49 -12.17
CA LYS A 347 5.33 -15.51 -10.71
C LYS A 347 6.67 -16.11 -10.33
N LEU A 348 7.35 -15.46 -9.38
CA LEU A 348 8.50 -16.05 -8.69
C LEU A 348 8.06 -17.21 -7.78
N VAL A 349 8.94 -18.19 -7.64
CA VAL A 349 8.75 -19.32 -6.71
C VAL A 349 9.19 -18.87 -5.32
N SER A 350 8.28 -18.88 -4.35
CA SER A 350 8.56 -18.57 -2.94
C SER A 350 8.67 -19.83 -2.09
N LYS A 351 9.17 -19.70 -0.85
CA LYS A 351 9.17 -20.77 0.17
C LYS A 351 7.78 -21.40 0.29
N GLY A 352 7.71 -22.74 0.28
CA GLY A 352 6.46 -23.49 0.42
C GLY A 352 5.56 -23.55 -0.83
N THR A 353 6.05 -23.10 -1.99
CA THR A 353 5.28 -23.17 -3.24
C THR A 353 5.37 -24.57 -3.86
N SER A 354 4.22 -25.22 -4.12
CA SER A 354 4.16 -26.52 -4.81
C SER A 354 4.82 -26.48 -6.20
N LEU A 355 5.49 -27.56 -6.61
CA LEU A 355 6.21 -27.71 -7.89
C LEU A 355 5.38 -27.34 -9.14
N HIS A 356 4.04 -27.39 -9.07
CA HIS A 356 3.11 -27.08 -10.15
C HIS A 356 2.94 -25.58 -10.47
N ILE A 357 3.52 -24.67 -9.69
CA ILE A 357 3.40 -23.20 -9.88
C ILE A 357 4.62 -22.60 -10.60
N LYS A 358 5.66 -23.41 -10.89
CA LYS A 358 6.78 -22.99 -11.74
C LYS A 358 6.22 -22.49 -13.08
N ASN A 359 6.55 -21.25 -13.44
CA ASN A 359 6.18 -20.59 -14.70
C ASN A 359 4.68 -20.29 -14.87
N LYS A 360 3.90 -20.15 -13.79
CA LYS A 360 2.51 -19.72 -13.91
C LYS A 360 2.44 -18.22 -14.24
N PHE A 361 1.97 -17.92 -15.45
CA PHE A 361 1.59 -16.57 -15.85
C PHE A 361 0.33 -16.14 -15.11
N VAL A 362 0.31 -14.90 -14.63
CA VAL A 362 -0.86 -14.28 -14.04
C VAL A 362 -1.10 -12.96 -14.75
N LYS A 363 -2.30 -12.83 -15.31
CA LYS A 363 -2.82 -11.58 -15.85
C LYS A 363 -3.50 -10.82 -14.71
N LEU A 364 -3.12 -9.56 -14.52
CA LEU A 364 -3.66 -8.70 -13.47
C LEU A 364 -4.12 -7.38 -14.09
N LYS A 365 -5.28 -6.88 -13.64
CA LYS A 365 -5.80 -5.58 -14.08
C LYS A 365 -5.03 -4.45 -13.42
N LEU A 366 -4.54 -3.50 -14.20
CA LEU A 366 -3.67 -2.44 -13.73
C LEU A 366 -4.37 -1.51 -12.72
N GLU A 367 -5.65 -1.22 -12.92
CA GLU A 367 -6.50 -0.39 -12.04
C GLU A 367 -6.56 -0.86 -10.57
N ASN A 368 -6.23 -2.13 -10.32
CA ASN A 368 -6.29 -2.75 -9.00
C ASN A 368 -4.92 -2.87 -8.31
N LEU A 369 -3.85 -2.40 -8.96
CA LEU A 369 -2.47 -2.65 -8.52
C LEU A 369 -1.77 -1.36 -8.14
N ARG A 370 -0.86 -1.49 -7.18
CA ARG A 370 0.19 -0.53 -6.92
C ARG A 370 1.53 -1.24 -7.07
N MET A 371 2.44 -0.68 -7.86
CA MET A 371 3.80 -1.20 -7.92
C MET A 371 4.50 -1.01 -6.56
N LEU A 372 5.21 -2.04 -6.10
CA LEU A 372 6.04 -1.97 -4.89
C LEU A 372 7.27 -1.10 -5.16
N SER A 373 7.68 -0.33 -4.15
CA SER A 373 8.99 0.33 -4.19
C SER A 373 10.12 -0.69 -4.17
N GLU A 374 11.34 -0.27 -4.53
CA GLU A 374 12.51 -1.14 -4.43
C GLU A 374 12.72 -1.69 -3.01
N SER A 375 12.48 -0.87 -1.98
CA SER A 375 12.62 -1.28 -0.58
C SER A 375 11.53 -2.26 -0.13
N GLU A 376 10.29 -2.07 -0.57
CA GLU A 376 9.19 -3.01 -0.32
C GLU A 376 9.45 -4.35 -1.00
N LEU A 377 9.88 -4.32 -2.26
CA LEU A 377 10.23 -5.51 -3.02
C LEU A 377 11.41 -6.25 -2.38
N TRP A 378 12.46 -5.54 -1.99
CA TRP A 378 13.63 -6.11 -1.32
C TRP A 378 13.23 -6.81 0.00
N LYS A 379 12.42 -6.15 0.83
CA LYS A 379 11.91 -6.72 2.09
C LYS A 379 11.10 -7.98 1.82
N TRP A 380 10.19 -7.93 0.85
CA TRP A 380 9.40 -9.10 0.46
C TRP A 380 10.29 -10.26 0.00
N ARG A 381 11.28 -10.01 -0.87
CA ARG A 381 12.22 -11.03 -1.35
C ARG A 381 12.96 -11.67 -0.17
N LYS A 382 13.44 -10.87 0.78
CA LYS A 382 14.17 -11.34 1.97
C LYS A 382 13.34 -12.28 2.83
N GLU A 383 12.07 -11.98 3.02
CA GLU A 383 11.18 -12.78 3.88
C GLU A 383 10.67 -14.05 3.17
N ASN A 384 10.43 -13.98 1.86
CA ASN A 384 9.63 -15.00 1.15
C ASN A 384 10.43 -15.92 0.22
N LEU A 385 11.63 -15.53 -0.22
CA LEU A 385 12.47 -16.37 -1.07
C LEU A 385 13.40 -17.27 -0.23
N GLU A 386 13.77 -18.41 -0.81
CA GLU A 386 14.93 -19.18 -0.35
C GLU A 386 16.21 -18.47 -0.80
N HIS A 387 17.21 -18.41 0.07
CA HIS A 387 18.46 -17.70 -0.22
C HIS A 387 19.61 -18.67 -0.24
N SER A 388 20.66 -18.31 -0.96
CA SER A 388 21.91 -19.06 -0.96
C SER A 388 23.02 -18.24 -0.31
N THR A 389 23.95 -18.90 0.37
CA THR A 389 25.05 -18.24 1.08
C THR A 389 26.37 -18.60 0.42
N ARG A 390 27.27 -17.61 0.32
CA ARG A 390 28.65 -17.76 -0.17
C ARG A 390 29.59 -17.00 0.75
N ASP A 391 30.78 -17.56 0.95
CA ASP A 391 31.83 -16.98 1.79
C ASP A 391 33.03 -16.62 0.92
N ILE A 392 33.32 -15.32 0.79
CA ILE A 392 34.42 -14.76 0.00
C ILE A 392 35.50 -14.26 0.96
N SER A 393 36.67 -14.91 0.94
CA SER A 393 37.80 -14.54 1.78
C SER A 393 38.79 -13.66 1.01
N VAL A 394 39.14 -12.51 1.59
CA VAL A 394 40.04 -11.54 0.95
C VAL A 394 41.08 -11.00 1.93
N LEU A 395 42.20 -10.54 1.40
CA LEU A 395 43.16 -9.70 2.12
C LEU A 395 42.80 -8.23 1.89
N ILE A 396 42.62 -7.50 2.98
CA ILE A 396 42.21 -6.09 2.98
C ILE A 396 43.42 -5.18 2.69
N PRO A 397 43.26 -4.10 1.89
CA PRO A 397 44.30 -3.09 1.70
C PRO A 397 44.79 -2.51 3.02
N LYS A 398 46.07 -2.15 3.08
CA LYS A 398 46.64 -1.54 4.28
C LYS A 398 45.93 -0.21 4.56
N GLY A 399 45.41 -0.04 5.77
CA GLY A 399 44.70 1.17 6.20
C GLY A 399 43.22 1.23 5.80
N ALA A 400 42.69 0.25 5.08
CA ALA A 400 41.27 0.16 4.79
C ALA A 400 40.50 -0.49 5.95
N ASP A 401 39.30 0.02 6.20
CA ASP A 401 38.37 -0.52 7.19
C ASP A 401 37.47 -1.60 6.56
N PRO A 402 37.47 -2.84 7.06
CA PRO A 402 36.58 -3.91 6.60
C PRO A 402 35.09 -3.55 6.65
N VAL A 403 34.66 -2.71 7.59
CA VAL A 403 33.26 -2.30 7.72
C VAL A 403 32.84 -1.37 6.58
N VAL A 404 33.75 -0.50 6.12
CA VAL A 404 33.49 0.36 4.95
C VAL A 404 33.36 -0.47 3.68
N ILE A 405 34.20 -1.50 3.51
CA ILE A 405 34.11 -2.43 2.39
C ILE A 405 32.81 -3.26 2.48
N LEU A 406 32.43 -3.73 3.67
CA LEU A 406 31.15 -4.39 3.91
C LEU A 406 29.97 -3.50 3.46
N ASN A 407 30.00 -2.21 3.82
CA ASN A 407 28.96 -1.26 3.42
C ASN A 407 28.92 -1.09 1.89
N ALA A 408 30.06 -1.09 1.21
CA ALA A 408 30.12 -1.07 -0.25
C ALA A 408 29.49 -2.33 -0.86
N ILE A 409 29.78 -3.53 -0.33
CA ILE A 409 29.18 -4.79 -0.80
C ILE A 409 27.65 -4.78 -0.57
N ASN A 410 27.20 -4.28 0.58
CA ASN A 410 25.78 -4.18 0.93
C ASN A 410 24.97 -3.25 0.00
N THR A 411 25.61 -2.47 -0.88
CA THR A 411 24.91 -1.72 -1.94
C THR A 411 24.41 -2.60 -3.10
N ASN A 412 24.86 -3.85 -3.19
CA ASN A 412 24.44 -4.76 -4.25
C ASN A 412 22.99 -5.23 -4.04
N LYS A 413 22.09 -4.81 -4.94
CA LYS A 413 20.65 -5.10 -4.90
C LYS A 413 20.28 -6.60 -5.06
N GLN A 414 21.26 -7.44 -5.40
CA GLN A 414 21.09 -8.89 -5.53
C GLN A 414 21.35 -9.63 -4.21
N LEU A 415 21.79 -8.92 -3.16
CA LEU A 415 22.05 -9.48 -1.83
C LEU A 415 20.89 -9.20 -0.86
N ALA A 416 20.51 -10.24 -0.11
CA ALA A 416 19.60 -10.16 1.03
C ALA A 416 20.32 -9.72 2.31
N ALA A 417 21.62 -10.00 2.40
CA ALA A 417 22.53 -9.56 3.46
C ALA A 417 23.99 -9.78 3.04
N CYS A 418 24.89 -8.98 3.59
CA CYS A 418 26.31 -9.31 3.69
C CYS A 418 26.77 -9.04 5.12
N GLU A 419 27.60 -9.93 5.66
CA GLU A 419 28.20 -9.79 6.99
C GLU A 419 29.68 -10.18 6.97
N ILE A 420 30.44 -9.67 7.93
CA ILE A 420 31.79 -10.17 8.19
C ILE A 420 31.63 -11.44 9.02
N SER A 421 31.93 -12.59 8.42
CA SER A 421 31.84 -13.88 9.12
C SER A 421 33.09 -14.18 9.93
N ASP A 422 34.25 -13.67 9.51
CA ASP A 422 35.53 -13.90 10.20
C ASP A 422 36.56 -12.80 9.87
N MET A 423 37.46 -12.52 10.83
CA MET A 423 38.60 -11.61 10.68
C MET A 423 39.84 -12.20 11.35
N TYR A 424 40.95 -12.25 10.61
CA TYR A 424 42.19 -12.85 11.09
C TYR A 424 43.42 -12.08 10.61
N LYS A 425 44.47 -12.04 11.43
CA LYS A 425 45.76 -11.41 11.08
C LYS A 425 46.85 -12.47 11.08
N GLY A 426 47.52 -12.63 9.94
CA GLY A 426 48.66 -13.56 9.80
C GLY A 426 48.26 -15.04 9.70
N ILE A 427 49.17 -15.84 9.13
CA ILE A 427 49.01 -17.28 8.98
C ILE A 427 49.11 -17.95 10.36
N ASN A 428 48.07 -18.67 10.78
CA ASN A 428 48.26 -19.80 11.70
C ASN A 428 48.68 -21.00 10.84
N LEU A 429 49.98 -21.29 10.83
CA LEU A 429 50.52 -22.57 10.35
C LEU A 429 50.58 -23.48 11.57
N GLY A 430 49.72 -24.49 11.63
CA GLY A 430 49.88 -25.59 12.58
C GLY A 430 48.57 -26.29 12.92
N ASP A 431 48.35 -27.49 12.37
CA ASP A 431 48.04 -28.72 13.13
C ASP A 431 47.37 -29.81 12.28
N HIS A 432 48.19 -30.55 11.55
CA HIS A 432 48.00 -32.02 11.40
C HIS A 432 49.25 -32.71 11.94
N LYS A 433 49.51 -32.52 13.24
CA LYS A 433 50.36 -33.40 14.05
C LYS A 433 49.60 -33.77 15.32
N ARG A 434 48.68 -34.72 15.19
CA ARG A 434 48.35 -35.71 16.22
C ARG A 434 47.35 -36.72 15.66
N THR A 435 47.88 -37.83 15.17
CA THR A 435 47.37 -39.18 15.44
C THR A 435 48.50 -40.14 15.10
N ASN A 436 48.67 -41.17 15.93
CA ASN A 436 49.69 -42.22 15.92
C ASN A 436 51.05 -41.86 16.55
N ARG A 437 51.03 -41.74 17.89
CA ARG A 437 52.19 -42.11 18.73
C ARG A 437 52.05 -43.51 19.37
N GLU A 438 51.01 -44.26 19.02
CA GLU A 438 50.74 -45.61 19.53
C GLU A 438 50.14 -46.50 18.44
N TYR A 439 50.94 -46.84 17.43
CA TYR A 439 50.77 -48.09 16.66
C TYR A 439 52.01 -48.27 15.77
N CYS A 440 52.57 -49.47 15.77
CA CYS A 440 53.79 -49.88 15.05
C CYS A 440 55.12 -49.42 15.67
N LYS A 441 55.37 -49.92 16.90
CA LYS A 441 56.71 -50.17 17.44
C LYS A 441 57.18 -51.62 17.17
N GLU A 442 56.63 -52.26 16.15
CA GLU A 442 56.97 -53.63 15.75
C GLU A 442 57.14 -53.67 14.24
N ASN A 443 58.20 -54.35 13.81
CA ASN A 443 58.62 -54.65 12.42
C ASN A 443 59.49 -53.61 11.69
N TRP A 444 60.61 -53.24 12.30
CA TRP A 444 61.81 -52.80 11.57
C TRP A 444 62.97 -53.78 11.81
N GLU A 445 62.77 -55.03 11.43
CA GLU A 445 63.85 -55.94 11.07
C GLU A 445 63.43 -56.68 9.82
N ASP A 446 63.57 -56.04 8.66
CA ASP A 446 63.95 -56.77 7.46
C ASP A 446 64.40 -55.81 6.36
N TYR A 447 65.44 -56.22 5.65
CA TYR A 447 66.11 -55.54 4.54
C TYR A 447 67.05 -54.37 4.87
N LYS A 448 68.19 -54.76 5.45
CA LYS A 448 69.49 -54.35 4.90
C LYS A 448 69.51 -54.63 3.39
N GLY A 449 69.87 -53.64 2.58
CA GLY A 449 70.09 -53.90 1.16
C GLY A 449 70.34 -52.65 0.34
N ASN A 450 71.62 -52.38 0.14
CA ASN A 450 72.20 -51.78 -1.07
C ASN A 450 72.30 -50.24 -1.24
N TRP A 451 73.56 -49.80 -1.09
CA TRP A 451 74.30 -48.71 -1.76
C TRP A 451 73.80 -47.29 -1.52
N GLY A 452 74.60 -46.34 -1.05
CA GLY A 452 76.05 -46.18 -1.18
C GLY A 452 76.26 -44.73 -1.60
N ASP A 453 77.01 -43.99 -0.77
CA ASP A 453 77.56 -42.65 -0.98
C ASP A 453 76.65 -41.53 -1.53
N TYR A 454 76.45 -40.49 -0.72
CA TYR A 454 76.89 -39.12 -1.03
C TYR A 454 76.67 -38.23 0.20
N LYS A 455 77.63 -38.28 1.14
CA LYS A 455 77.83 -37.22 2.13
C LYS A 455 78.44 -36.02 1.40
N GLY A 456 77.62 -35.02 1.10
CA GLY A 456 78.14 -33.80 0.48
C GLY A 456 77.09 -32.75 0.12
N ASN A 457 76.27 -32.28 1.07
CA ASN A 457 75.79 -30.89 1.15
C ASN A 457 74.77 -30.69 2.28
N TRP A 458 75.23 -30.70 3.53
CA TRP A 458 74.37 -30.32 4.67
C TRP A 458 74.29 -28.79 4.89
N ASP A 459 75.06 -28.00 4.14
CA ASP A 459 75.06 -26.53 4.22
C ASP A 459 74.10 -25.82 3.24
N ASN A 460 73.53 -26.54 2.26
CA ASN A 460 72.50 -25.98 1.37
C ASN A 460 71.07 -26.04 1.95
N TYR A 461 70.82 -26.87 2.97
CA TYR A 461 69.48 -27.02 3.57
C TYR A 461 69.08 -25.86 4.51
N LYS A 462 70.02 -25.05 4.99
CA LYS A 462 69.72 -23.81 5.75
C LYS A 462 69.48 -22.58 4.88
N LYS A 463 69.81 -22.62 3.59
CA LYS A 463 69.58 -21.50 2.66
C LYS A 463 68.29 -21.62 1.82
N PHE A 464 67.67 -22.79 1.75
CA PHE A 464 66.45 -23.01 0.96
C PHE A 464 65.13 -22.69 1.69
N ASN A 465 65.15 -22.24 2.95
CA ASN A 465 63.94 -21.90 3.71
C ASN A 465 63.75 -20.40 4.02
N LEU A 466 64.51 -19.51 3.38
CA LEU A 466 64.43 -18.07 3.65
C LEU A 466 64.53 -17.22 2.37
N ILE A 467 63.79 -17.57 1.32
CA ILE A 467 63.55 -16.63 0.19
C ILE A 467 62.06 -16.66 -0.18
N GLY A 468 61.23 -16.19 0.76
CA GLY A 468 60.00 -15.48 0.37
C GLY A 468 60.40 -14.05 0.03
N THR A 469 60.01 -13.57 -1.15
CA THR A 469 60.30 -12.19 -1.58
C THR A 469 59.78 -11.18 -0.54
N LYS A 470 60.40 -10.00 -0.42
CA LYS A 470 59.94 -8.91 0.49
C LYS A 470 58.44 -8.61 0.35
N LYS A 471 57.89 -8.83 -0.84
CA LYS A 471 56.47 -8.69 -1.22
C LYS A 471 55.57 -9.74 -0.55
N GLU A 472 55.99 -11.01 -0.49
CA GLU A 472 55.28 -12.11 0.20
C GLU A 472 55.36 -12.00 1.73
N ARG A 473 56.45 -11.42 2.27
CA ARG A 473 56.59 -11.13 3.71
C ARG A 473 55.75 -9.93 4.19
N GLU A 474 55.38 -9.00 3.32
CA GLU A 474 54.42 -7.93 3.63
C GLU A 474 52.97 -8.39 3.52
N GLU A 475 52.66 -9.31 2.61
CA GLU A 475 51.33 -9.92 2.48
C GLU A 475 50.92 -10.72 3.72
N THR A 476 51.87 -11.34 4.42
CA THR A 476 51.66 -12.11 5.65
C THR A 476 51.23 -11.26 6.85
N LYS A 477 51.25 -9.92 6.75
CA LYS A 477 50.77 -9.00 7.78
C LYS A 477 49.43 -8.31 7.45
N ARG A 478 48.85 -8.58 6.29
CA ARG A 478 47.56 -7.98 5.90
C ARG A 478 46.42 -8.66 6.66
N LEU A 479 45.42 -7.86 7.05
CA LEU A 479 44.19 -8.34 7.66
C LEU A 479 43.42 -9.17 6.63
N GLY A 480 43.18 -10.44 6.94
CA GLY A 480 42.28 -11.29 6.19
C GLY A 480 40.86 -11.17 6.75
N VAL A 481 39.88 -11.07 5.86
CA VAL A 481 38.47 -10.95 6.20
C VAL A 481 37.68 -11.90 5.30
N THR A 482 36.74 -12.62 5.90
CA THR A 482 35.75 -13.40 5.14
C THR A 482 34.41 -12.66 5.19
N TYR A 483 33.92 -12.29 4.00
CA TYR A 483 32.59 -11.74 3.82
C TYR A 483 31.64 -12.86 3.45
N ARG A 484 30.59 -13.04 4.26
CA ARG A 484 29.48 -13.93 3.96
C ARG A 484 28.39 -13.15 3.25
N ILE A 485 28.17 -13.45 1.99
CA ILE A 485 27.07 -12.90 1.20
C ILE A 485 25.90 -13.87 1.21
N THR A 486 24.69 -13.33 1.38
CA THR A 486 23.42 -14.04 1.23
C THR A 486 22.74 -13.51 -0.01
N VAL A 487 22.67 -14.34 -1.05
CA VAL A 487 22.13 -14.01 -2.38
C VAL A 487 20.66 -14.40 -2.44
N PHE A 488 19.82 -13.52 -2.99
CA PHE A 488 18.41 -13.82 -3.21
C PHE A 488 18.21 -15.01 -4.15
N GLY A 489 17.22 -15.88 -3.87
CA GLY A 489 16.99 -17.12 -4.65
C GLY A 489 16.53 -16.93 -6.09
N ASP A 490 16.10 -15.73 -6.47
CA ASP A 490 15.79 -15.35 -7.86
C ASP A 490 17.02 -14.82 -8.62
N CYS A 491 18.20 -14.82 -8.00
CA CYS A 491 19.47 -14.45 -8.64
C CYS A 491 20.39 -15.67 -8.80
N ASN A 492 21.28 -15.62 -9.81
CA ASN A 492 22.31 -16.65 -9.98
C ASN A 492 23.45 -16.42 -8.98
N ALA A 493 23.52 -17.24 -7.94
CA ALA A 493 24.51 -17.13 -6.87
C ALA A 493 25.97 -17.04 -7.35
N SER A 494 26.34 -17.81 -8.37
CA SER A 494 27.71 -17.79 -8.93
C SER A 494 28.01 -16.50 -9.68
N SER A 495 27.04 -15.95 -10.41
CA SER A 495 27.17 -14.63 -11.04
C SER A 495 27.33 -13.52 -10.01
N VAL A 496 26.50 -13.54 -8.96
CA VAL A 496 26.56 -12.52 -7.89
C VAL A 496 27.89 -12.59 -7.13
N GLU A 497 28.36 -13.80 -6.84
CA GLU A 497 29.67 -14.03 -6.22
C GLU A 497 30.81 -13.46 -7.07
N ALA A 498 30.75 -13.63 -8.39
CA ALA A 498 31.73 -13.04 -9.33
C ALA A 498 31.68 -11.51 -9.34
N ASP A 499 30.48 -10.92 -9.32
CA ASP A 499 30.29 -9.46 -9.27
C ASP A 499 30.85 -8.86 -7.97
N VAL A 500 30.53 -9.47 -6.82
CA VAL A 500 31.05 -9.04 -5.52
C VAL A 500 32.58 -9.21 -5.46
N THR A 501 33.10 -10.30 -6.02
CA THR A 501 34.53 -10.54 -6.15
C THR A 501 35.22 -9.45 -6.98
N SER A 502 34.64 -9.07 -8.12
CA SER A 502 35.14 -7.99 -8.97
C SER A 502 35.14 -6.64 -8.23
N LEU A 503 34.06 -6.31 -7.51
CA LEU A 503 33.99 -5.12 -6.67
C LEU A 503 35.10 -5.10 -5.60
N LEU A 504 35.28 -6.22 -4.89
CA LEU A 504 36.33 -6.36 -3.88
C LEU A 504 37.73 -6.13 -4.48
N CYS A 505 38.01 -6.70 -5.66
CA CYS A 505 39.26 -6.45 -6.38
C CYS A 505 39.42 -4.99 -6.80
N GLY A 506 38.34 -4.35 -7.28
CA GLY A 506 38.32 -2.92 -7.63
C GLY A 506 38.60 -2.01 -6.44
N LEU A 507 38.18 -2.41 -5.23
CA LEU A 507 38.50 -1.74 -3.97
C LEU A 507 39.91 -2.06 -3.45
N GLY A 508 40.73 -2.79 -4.22
CA GLY A 508 42.11 -3.14 -3.90
C GLY A 508 42.27 -4.39 -3.03
N CYS A 509 41.19 -5.10 -2.71
CA CYS A 509 41.28 -6.36 -1.97
C CYS A 509 41.90 -7.45 -2.85
N ARG A 510 42.61 -8.40 -2.22
CA ARG A 510 43.14 -9.58 -2.92
C ARG A 510 42.36 -10.81 -2.51
N ILE A 511 41.76 -11.50 -3.47
CA ILE A 511 41.03 -12.75 -3.20
C ILE A 511 42.01 -13.81 -2.71
N ARG A 512 41.66 -14.49 -1.62
CA ARG A 512 42.31 -15.75 -1.24
C ARG A 512 41.58 -16.87 -1.94
N GLU A 513 42.23 -17.52 -2.91
CA GLU A 513 41.69 -18.72 -3.53
C GLU A 513 41.41 -19.76 -2.44
N LYS A 514 40.14 -20.12 -2.25
CA LYS A 514 39.77 -21.37 -1.58
C LYS A 514 40.25 -22.51 -2.48
N ASN A 515 40.92 -23.50 -1.90
CA ASN A 515 41.22 -24.80 -2.53
C ASN A 515 40.09 -25.25 -3.46
N LEU A 516 40.29 -25.10 -4.77
CA LEU A 516 39.51 -25.76 -5.80
C LEU A 516 39.56 -27.26 -5.50
N LYS A 517 38.44 -27.84 -5.04
CA LYS A 517 38.26 -29.29 -5.17
C LYS A 517 38.45 -29.63 -6.65
N GLN A 518 39.30 -30.63 -6.86
CA GLN A 518 39.72 -31.20 -8.13
C GLN A 518 38.68 -31.07 -9.25
N LYS A 519 39.08 -30.43 -10.36
CA LYS A 519 38.51 -30.74 -11.68
C LYS A 519 38.63 -32.26 -11.86
N GLY A 520 37.48 -32.93 -11.99
CA GLY A 520 37.45 -34.32 -12.43
C GLY A 520 38.22 -34.46 -13.74
N LYS A 521 39.19 -35.37 -13.76
CA LYS A 521 39.79 -35.86 -15.01
C LYS A 521 38.69 -36.57 -15.82
N PRO A 522 38.76 -36.54 -17.16
CA PRO A 522 37.85 -37.31 -18.00
C PRO A 522 38.14 -38.81 -17.81
N GLU A 523 37.13 -39.60 -17.47
CA GLU A 523 37.19 -41.05 -17.59
C GLU A 523 37.10 -41.42 -19.09
N THR A 524 38.27 -41.67 -19.67
CA THR A 524 38.43 -42.49 -20.87
C THR A 524 38.06 -43.94 -20.57
N GLU A 525 37.21 -44.50 -21.41
CA GLU A 525 37.22 -45.87 -21.93
C GLU A 525 37.73 -46.98 -20.99
N ARG A 526 36.80 -47.84 -20.53
CA ARG A 526 37.07 -49.28 -20.45
C ARG A 526 35.94 -50.08 -21.09
N LYS A 527 36.40 -50.88 -22.06
CA LYS A 527 35.72 -51.88 -22.86
C LYS A 527 35.03 -52.98 -22.03
N ILE A 528 34.07 -53.59 -22.72
CA ILE A 528 33.39 -54.89 -22.57
C ILE A 528 32.08 -54.83 -21.79
#